data_AF-A0A318S9K4-F1
#
_entry.id   AF-A0A318S9K4-F1
#
_cell.length_a   1.000
_cell.length_b   1.000
_cell.length_c   1.000
_cell.angle_alpha   90.00
_cell.angle_beta   90.00
_cell.angle_gamma   90.00
#
_symmetry.space_group_name_H-M   'P 1'
#
loop_
_entity.id
_entity.type
_entity.pdbx_description
1 polymer ?
#
loop_
_entity_poly.entity_id
_entity_poly.type
_entity_poly.pdbx_seq_one_letter_code
_entity_poly.pdbx_strand_id
1 'polypeptide(L)'
;MLTNVAEQKRAISELIEVAQFEVAACPHVDEDTRAELLLCLDDVRGELTKSTSVRYALCLKAVVELVLDDLGLDDVETRVSNDSGPIV
;
A
#
# COMPACT_ATOMS: atom_id res chain seq x y z
N MET A 1 11.73 -2.82 19.15
CA MET A 1 10.29 -3.09 19.31
C MET A 1 9.93 -4.24 18.36
N LEU A 2 9.40 -5.34 18.88
CA LEU A 2 8.81 -6.40 18.05
C LEU A 2 7.36 -5.99 17.77
N THR A 3 7.14 -5.20 16.71
CA THR A 3 5.79 -4.86 16.26
C THR A 3 5.04 -6.15 15.96
N ASN A 4 3.81 -6.29 16.48
CA ASN A 4 3.03 -7.51 16.30
C ASN A 4 2.74 -7.71 14.80
N VAL A 5 2.76 -8.96 14.31
CA VAL A 5 2.38 -9.32 12.93
C VAL A 5 1.04 -8.67 12.56
N ALA A 6 0.10 -8.61 13.50
CA ALA A 6 -1.20 -7.98 13.29
C ALA A 6 -1.11 -6.46 13.02
N GLU A 7 -0.26 -5.74 13.76
CA GLU A 7 -0.05 -4.30 13.58
C GLU A 7 0.61 -4.01 12.24
N GLN A 8 1.61 -4.81 11.85
CA GLN A 8 2.27 -4.69 10.55
C GLN A 8 1.29 -4.97 9.40
N LYS A 9 0.51 -6.05 9.49
CA LYS A 9 -0.49 -6.37 8.48
C LYS A 9 -1.54 -5.28 8.34
N ARG A 10 -1.94 -4.64 9.45
CA ARG A 10 -2.87 -3.51 9.41
C ARG A 10 -2.29 -2.31 8.66
N ALA A 11 -1.08 -1.88 9.03
CA ALA A 11 -0.43 -0.74 8.37
C ALA A 11 -0.22 -0.98 6.87
N ILE A 12 0.14 -2.20 6.47
CA ILE A 12 0.30 -2.55 5.06
C ILE A 12 -1.05 -2.59 4.34
N SER A 13 -2.11 -3.05 5.00
CA SER A 13 -3.47 -3.01 4.42
C SER A 13 -3.93 -1.58 4.16
N GLU A 14 -3.65 -0.67 5.08
CA GLU A 14 -3.94 0.76 4.93
C GLU A 14 -3.12 1.35 3.76
N LEU A 15 -1.84 0.99 3.62
CA LEU A 15 -1.02 1.39 2.47
C LEU A 15 -1.59 0.89 1.13
N ILE A 16 -2.06 -0.37 1.07
CA ILE A 16 -2.68 -0.92 -0.13
C ILE A 16 -3.94 -0.13 -0.51
N GLU A 17 -4.76 0.26 0.46
CA GLU A 17 -5.97 1.06 0.22
C GLU A 17 -5.63 2.42 -0.39
N VAL A 18 -4.60 3.08 0.14
CA VAL A 18 -4.16 4.36 -0.43
C VAL A 18 -3.58 4.15 -1.81
N ALA A 19 -2.77 3.11 -2.04
CA ALA A 19 -2.24 2.81 -3.37
C ALA A 19 -3.35 2.55 -4.39
N GLN A 20 -4.39 1.79 -4.03
CA GLN A 20 -5.54 1.56 -4.91
C GLN A 20 -6.27 2.87 -5.25
N PHE A 21 -6.45 3.75 -4.27
CA PHE A 21 -7.06 5.06 -4.49
C PHE A 21 -6.24 5.93 -5.45
N GLU A 22 -4.93 6.03 -5.21
CA GLU A 22 -4.05 6.89 -6.00
C GLU A 22 -3.87 6.35 -7.44
N VAL A 23 -3.74 5.02 -7.62
CA VAL A 23 -3.74 4.38 -8.94
C VAL A 23 -5.03 4.69 -9.70
N ALA A 24 -6.19 4.59 -9.03
CA ALA A 24 -7.49 4.86 -9.65
C ALA A 24 -7.65 6.34 -10.06
N ALA A 25 -7.05 7.25 -9.29
CA ALA A 25 -7.09 8.69 -9.54
C ALA A 25 -5.98 9.19 -10.49
N CYS A 26 -5.01 8.33 -10.85
CA CYS A 26 -3.82 8.74 -11.59
C CYS A 26 -4.17 9.16 -13.04
N PRO A 27 -3.98 10.44 -13.40
CA PRO A 27 -4.50 11.00 -14.66
C PRO A 27 -3.68 10.64 -15.89
N HIS A 28 -2.43 10.15 -15.71
CA HIS A 28 -1.49 9.88 -16.80
C HIS A 28 -1.28 8.39 -17.09
N VAL A 29 -1.98 7.52 -16.36
CA VAL A 29 -2.00 6.07 -16.57
C VAL A 29 -3.19 5.73 -17.47
N ASP A 30 -2.94 4.99 -18.55
CA ASP A 30 -3.99 4.48 -19.43
C ASP A 30 -4.86 3.43 -18.73
N GLU A 31 -6.03 3.13 -19.30
CA GLU A 31 -7.03 2.28 -18.66
C GLU A 31 -6.55 0.83 -18.47
N ASP A 32 -5.80 0.28 -19.43
CA ASP A 32 -5.31 -1.10 -19.39
C ASP A 32 -4.24 -1.23 -18.30
N THR A 33 -3.25 -0.33 -18.30
CA THR A 33 -2.21 -0.28 -17.26
C THR A 33 -2.83 -0.09 -15.87
N ARG A 34 -3.82 0.80 -15.74
CA ARG A 34 -4.52 1.03 -14.46
C ARG A 34 -5.20 -0.25 -13.96
N ALA A 35 -5.87 -0.98 -14.84
CA ALA A 35 -6.53 -2.23 -14.49
C ALA A 35 -5.52 -3.28 -14.00
N GLU A 36 -4.38 -3.41 -14.69
CA GLU A 36 -3.31 -4.33 -14.29
C GLU A 36 -2.72 -3.99 -12.92
N LEU A 37 -2.48 -2.71 -12.64
CA LEU A 37 -1.96 -2.25 -11.36
C LEU A 37 -2.94 -2.50 -10.21
N LEU A 38 -4.24 -2.26 -10.43
CA LEU A 38 -5.28 -2.53 -9.44
C LEU A 38 -5.39 -4.04 -9.12
N LEU A 39 -5.33 -4.89 -10.16
CA LEU A 39 -5.30 -6.35 -9.98
C LEU A 39 -4.06 -6.79 -9.19
N CYS A 40 -2.89 -6.22 -9.48
CA CYS A 40 -1.67 -6.50 -8.73
C CYS A 40 -1.82 -6.15 -7.24
N LEU A 41 -2.41 -4.99 -6.92
CA LEU A 41 -2.67 -4.58 -5.54
C LEU A 41 -3.68 -5.48 -4.83
N ASP A 42 -4.71 -5.97 -5.53
CA ASP A 42 -5.66 -6.94 -4.98
C ASP A 42 -5.00 -8.30 -4.69
N ASP A 43 -4.13 -8.77 -5.57
CA ASP A 43 -3.34 -9.99 -5.36
C ASP A 43 -2.42 -9.85 -4.14
N VAL A 44 -1.74 -8.69 -4.01
CA VAL A 44 -0.90 -8.38 -2.85
C VAL A 44 -1.71 -8.36 -1.56
N ARG A 45 -2.92 -7.78 -1.56
CA ARG A 45 -3.84 -7.83 -0.40
C ARG A 45 -4.24 -9.27 -0.06
N GLY A 46 -4.50 -10.08 -1.07
CA GLY A 46 -4.79 -11.51 -0.92
C GLY A 46 -3.65 -12.26 -0.23
N GLU A 47 -2.41 -12.00 -0.66
CA GLU A 47 -1.20 -12.59 -0.07
C GLU A 47 -0.92 -12.06 1.35
N LEU A 48 -1.17 -10.77 1.60
CA LEU A 48 -1.04 -10.17 2.92
C LEU A 48 -2.00 -10.85 3.91
N THR A 49 -3.22 -11.12 3.49
CA THR A 49 -4.23 -11.82 4.32
C THR A 49 -3.72 -13.19 4.75
N LYS A 50 -3.10 -13.95 3.84
CA LYS A 50 -2.53 -15.29 4.09
C LYS A 50 -1.19 -15.25 4.82
N SER A 51 -0.51 -14.11 4.86
CA SER A 51 0.82 -13.98 5.48
C SER A 51 0.79 -14.30 6.97
N THR A 52 1.75 -15.12 7.41
CA THR A 52 1.97 -15.48 8.83
C THR A 52 3.30 -14.95 9.39
N SER A 53 4.16 -14.42 8.51
CA SER A 53 5.50 -13.94 8.84
C SER A 53 5.59 -12.44 8.62
N VAL A 54 6.12 -11.71 9.61
CA VAL A 54 6.44 -10.28 9.49
C VAL A 54 7.34 -10.02 8.28
N ARG A 55 8.33 -10.90 8.03
CA ARG A 55 9.25 -10.73 6.89
C ARG A 55 8.51 -10.78 5.56
N TYR A 56 7.58 -11.72 5.40
CA TYR A 56 6.80 -11.83 4.16
C TYR A 56 5.86 -10.63 3.99
N ALA A 57 5.21 -10.19 5.07
CA ALA A 57 4.38 -8.98 5.05
C ALA A 57 5.21 -7.75 4.64
N LEU A 58 6.43 -7.58 5.15
CA LEU A 58 7.33 -6.48 4.74
C LEU A 58 7.77 -6.59 3.27
N CYS A 59 7.97 -7.80 2.74
CA CYS A 59 8.21 -7.96 1.30
C CYS A 59 7.00 -7.50 0.47
N LEU A 60 5.77 -7.80 0.92
CA LEU A 60 4.56 -7.33 0.27
C LEU A 60 4.43 -5.79 0.36
N LYS A 61 4.83 -5.17 1.48
CA LYS A 61 4.92 -3.70 1.60
C LYS A 61 5.80 -3.12 0.49
N ALA A 62 7.00 -3.68 0.30
CA ALA A 62 7.94 -3.21 -0.71
C ALA A 62 7.41 -3.32 -2.15
N VAL A 63 6.53 -4.31 -2.43
CA VAL A 63 5.87 -4.41 -3.74
C VAL A 63 4.87 -3.26 -3.94
N VAL A 64 4.11 -2.90 -2.90
CA VAL A 64 3.17 -1.77 -2.96
C VAL A 64 3.92 -0.45 -3.13
N GLU A 65 5.02 -0.26 -2.40
CA GLU A 65 5.89 0.91 -2.52
C GLU A 65 6.46 1.03 -3.94
N LEU A 66 6.90 -0.08 -4.54
CA LEU A 66 7.39 -0.06 -5.92
C LEU A 66 6.32 0.40 -6.94
N VAL A 67 5.06 0.00 -6.74
CA VAL A 67 3.95 0.45 -7.59
C VAL A 67 3.72 1.95 -7.43
N LEU A 68 3.81 2.48 -6.21
CA LEU A 68 3.66 3.90 -5.94
C LEU A 68 4.81 4.72 -6.53
N ASP A 69 6.05 4.25 -6.38
CA ASP A 69 7.25 4.88 -6.93
C ASP A 69 7.21 4.95 -8.47
N ASP A 70 6.78 3.87 -9.13
CA ASP A 70 6.68 3.83 -10.59
C ASP A 70 5.66 4.84 -11.14
N LEU A 71 4.68 5.21 -10.32
CA LEU A 71 3.68 6.24 -10.62
C LEU A 71 4.08 7.65 -10.17
N GLY A 72 5.25 7.81 -9.53
CA GLY A 72 5.68 9.07 -8.92
C GLY A 72 4.76 9.54 -7.79
N LEU A 73 4.16 8.61 -7.05
CA LEU A 73 3.21 8.85 -5.95
C LEU A 73 3.88 8.70 -4.57
N ASP A 74 5.19 8.91 -4.50
CA ASP A 74 6.08 8.66 -3.37
C ASP A 74 5.67 9.45 -2.10
N ASP A 75 4.93 10.55 -2.27
CA ASP A 75 4.40 11.39 -1.19
C ASP A 75 3.29 10.73 -0.35
N VAL A 76 2.77 9.57 -0.75
CA VAL A 76 1.70 8.85 -0.06
C VAL A 76 2.08 8.43 1.37
N GLU A 77 3.35 8.09 1.61
CA GLU A 77 3.81 7.70 2.96
C GLU A 77 3.70 8.85 3.98
N THR A 78 3.78 10.10 3.52
CA THR A 78 3.66 11.30 4.38
C THR A 78 2.22 11.60 4.82
N ARG A 79 1.22 11.15 4.06
CA ARG A 79 -0.21 11.37 4.35
C ARG A 79 -0.75 10.41 5.39
N VAL A 80 -0.28 9.17 5.40
CA VAL A 80 -0.67 8.16 6.40
C VAL A 80 -0.08 8.48 7.78
N SER A 81 1.09 9.13 7.84
CA SER A 81 1.72 9.53 9.12
C SER A 81 1.10 10.78 9.78
N ASN A 82 0.31 11.59 9.06
CA ASN A 82 -0.23 12.85 9.56
C ASN A 82 -1.66 12.78 10.11
N ASP A 83 -2.33 11.63 10.05
CA ASP A 83 -3.69 11.47 10.59
C ASP A 83 -3.72 11.25 12.12
N SER A 84 -2.54 11.32 12.77
CA SER A 84 -2.40 11.55 14.21
C SER A 84 -2.21 13.06 14.48
N GLY A 85 -3.24 13.86 14.23
CA GLY A 85 -3.15 15.34 14.25
C GLY A 85 -2.80 15.97 15.61
N PRO A 86 -2.57 17.30 15.68
CA PRO A 86 -2.78 18.02 16.93
C PRO A 86 -4.28 18.36 17.03
N ILE A 87 -4.91 17.85 18.09
CA ILE A 87 -6.22 18.33 18.55
C ILE A 87 -6.01 19.77 19.02
N VAL A 88 -6.63 20.74 18.33
CA VAL A 88 -6.81 22.13 18.81
C VAL A 88 -8.26 22.32 19.20
#